data_AF-A0A525JD93-F1
#
_entry.id   AF-A0A525JD93-F1
#
_cell.length_a   1.000
_cell.length_b   1.000
_cell.length_c   1.000
_cell.angle_alpha   90.00
_cell.angle_beta   90.00
_cell.angle_gamma   90.00
#
_symmetry.space_group_name_H-M   'P 1'
#
loop_
_entity.id
_entity.type
_entity.pdbx_description
1 polymer ?
#
loop_
_entity_poly.entity_id
_entity_poly.type
_entity_poly.pdbx_seq_one_letter_code
_entity_poly.pdbx_strand_id
1 'polypeptide(L)'
;MTSKTAAAGIVDRLEDEYRKTVEALRGALKEFLAGGPPPDPAVRAAGAFVYPELRLHWPPGQPFPRTSRAYARIGTPGHYAVTVTKPALFRAYLIEQLSLLMDDFKVEIE
;
A
#
# COMPACT_ATOMS: atom_id res chain seq x y z
N MET A 1 14.83 -10.86 11.19
CA MET A 1 13.41 -10.61 10.87
C MET A 1 13.12 -11.27 9.53
N THR A 2 12.08 -12.09 9.41
CA THR A 2 11.77 -12.72 8.11
C THR A 2 11.09 -11.72 7.18
N SER A 3 11.28 -11.86 5.86
CA SER A 3 10.56 -11.10 4.82
C SER A 3 9.04 -11.13 5.01
N LYS A 4 8.50 -12.29 5.41
CA LYS A 4 7.08 -12.44 5.77
C LYS A 4 6.63 -11.57 6.94
N THR A 5 7.45 -11.45 7.98
CA THR A 5 7.16 -10.56 9.12
C THR A 5 7.20 -9.09 8.70
N ALA A 6 8.18 -8.71 7.87
CA ALA A 6 8.30 -7.35 7.35
C ALA A 6 7.10 -6.98 6.44
N ALA A 7 6.74 -7.88 5.52
CA ALA A 7 5.59 -7.74 4.65
C ALA A 7 4.28 -7.61 5.44
N ALA A 8 4.09 -8.40 6.50
CA ALA A 8 2.92 -8.28 7.38
C ALA A 8 2.83 -6.89 8.03
N GLY A 9 3.95 -6.34 8.50
CA GLY A 9 3.97 -4.99 9.08
C GLY A 9 3.62 -3.88 8.08
N ILE A 10 4.05 -4.00 6.83
CA ILE A 10 3.64 -3.08 5.75
C ILE A 10 2.13 -3.16 5.50
N VAL A 11 1.57 -4.38 5.46
CA VAL A 11 0.13 -4.57 5.26
C VAL A 11 -0.68 -4.05 6.46
N ASP A 12 -0.17 -4.16 7.68
CA ASP A 12 -0.78 -3.56 8.87
C ASP A 12 -0.84 -2.02 8.74
N ARG A 13 0.25 -1.40 8.27
CA ARG A 13 0.28 0.05 8.02
C ARG A 13 -0.71 0.47 6.93
N LEU A 14 -0.78 -0.26 5.82
CA LEU A 14 -1.76 0.00 4.76
C LEU A 14 -3.19 -0.09 5.30
N GLU A 15 -3.49 -1.09 6.12
CA GLU A 15 -4.81 -1.25 6.74
C GLU A 15 -5.15 -0.09 7.68
N ASP A 16 -4.19 0.36 8.49
CA ASP A 16 -4.37 1.49 9.39
C ASP A 16 -4.65 2.80 8.64
N GLU A 17 -3.89 3.06 7.58
CA GLU A 17 -4.08 4.23 6.71
C GLU A 17 -5.43 4.15 5.99
N TYR A 18 -5.77 2.99 5.40
CA TYR A 18 -7.06 2.78 4.73
C TYR A 18 -8.24 2.97 5.68
N ARG A 19 -8.17 2.40 6.89
CA ARG A 19 -9.21 2.53 7.90
C ARG A 19 -9.43 4.00 8.30
N LYS A 20 -8.35 4.76 8.51
CA LYS A 20 -8.43 6.20 8.82
C LYS A 20 -9.16 6.96 7.72
N THR A 21 -8.80 6.70 6.47
CA THR A 21 -9.46 7.31 5.30
C THR A 21 -10.95 6.99 5.24
N VAL A 22 -11.32 5.71 5.42
CA VAL A 22 -12.71 5.26 5.37
C VAL A 22 -13.54 5.89 6.48
N GLU A 23 -13.03 5.93 7.70
CA GLU A 23 -13.74 6.53 8.83
C GLU A 23 -13.86 8.06 8.68
N ALA A 24 -12.82 8.74 8.19
CA ALA A 24 -12.89 10.16 7.89
C ALA A 24 -13.98 10.47 6.85
N LEU A 25 -14.03 9.71 5.75
CA LEU A 25 -15.04 9.90 4.70
C LEU A 25 -16.45 9.59 5.20
N ARG A 26 -16.61 8.54 6.01
CA ARG A 26 -17.91 8.20 6.63
C ARG A 26 -18.37 9.27 7.61
N GLY A 27 -17.48 9.82 8.41
CA GLY A 27 -17.77 10.92 9.34
C GLY A 27 -18.26 12.16 8.58
N ALA A 28 -17.48 12.59 7.59
CA ALA A 28 -17.82 13.68 6.68
C ALA A 28 -19.18 13.51 6.00
N LEU A 29 -19.47 12.30 5.51
CA LEU A 29 -20.77 12.00 4.89
C LEU A 29 -21.92 12.09 5.89
N LYS A 30 -21.75 11.59 7.12
CA LYS A 30 -22.78 11.67 8.17
C LYS A 30 -23.10 13.12 8.53
N GLU A 31 -22.09 13.97 8.70
CA GLU A 31 -22.27 15.39 9.00
C GLU A 31 -23.05 16.10 7.90
N PHE A 32 -22.66 15.87 6.64
CA PHE A 32 -23.36 16.45 5.50
C PHE A 32 -24.83 16.00 5.42
N LEU A 33 -25.09 14.71 5.60
CA LEU A 33 -26.46 14.16 5.59
C LEU A 33 -27.31 14.66 6.78
N ALA A 34 -26.69 15.06 7.89
CA ALA A 34 -27.38 15.67 9.03
C ALA A 34 -27.71 17.16 8.82
N GLY A 35 -27.45 17.72 7.62
CA GLY A 35 -27.67 19.13 7.29
C GLY A 35 -26.46 20.03 7.56
N GLY A 36 -25.30 19.45 7.88
CA GLY A 36 -24.03 20.18 7.99
C GLY A 36 -23.47 20.60 6.63
N PRO A 37 -22.45 21.48 6.62
CA PRO A 37 -21.79 21.88 5.38
C PRO A 37 -21.03 20.70 4.75
N PRO A 38 -20.74 20.73 3.44
CA PRO A 38 -19.83 19.77 2.84
C PRO A 38 -18.42 19.90 3.45
N PRO A 39 -17.58 18.85 3.38
CA PRO A 39 -16.23 18.89 3.93
C PRO A 39 -15.39 20.02 3.35
N ASP A 40 -14.59 20.68 4.20
CA ASP A 40 -13.66 21.72 3.79
C ASP A 40 -12.73 21.22 2.67
N PRO A 41 -12.62 21.94 1.54
CA PRO A 41 -11.65 21.63 0.49
C PRO A 41 -10.22 21.40 1.00
N ALA A 42 -9.79 22.08 2.06
CA ALA A 42 -8.47 21.89 2.67
C ALA A 42 -8.31 20.50 3.29
N VAL A 43 -9.36 19.93 3.89
CA VAL A 43 -9.37 18.56 4.45
C VAL A 43 -9.18 17.53 3.33
N ARG A 44 -9.82 17.76 2.17
CA ARG A 44 -9.63 16.92 0.98
C ARG A 44 -8.22 17.02 0.43
N ALA A 45 -7.69 18.25 0.33
CA ALA A 45 -6.33 18.50 -0.16
C ALA A 45 -5.25 17.89 0.75
N ALA A 46 -5.50 17.82 2.06
CA ALA A 46 -4.62 17.17 3.04
C ALA A 46 -4.64 15.63 2.97
N GLY A 47 -5.43 15.04 2.07
CA GLY A 47 -5.46 13.60 1.86
C GLY A 47 -6.39 12.82 2.79
N ALA A 48 -7.32 13.47 3.51
CA ALA A 48 -8.18 12.78 4.48
C ALA A 48 -9.04 11.64 3.88
N PHE A 49 -9.29 11.68 2.56
CA PHE A 49 -10.14 10.72 1.85
C PHE A 49 -9.39 9.94 0.75
N VAL A 50 -8.05 9.84 0.82
CA VAL A 50 -7.24 9.15 -0.19
C VAL A 50 -6.89 7.72 0.21
N TYR A 51 -6.71 6.86 -0.79
CA TYR A 51 -6.17 5.52 -0.57
C TYR A 51 -4.70 5.59 -0.10
N PRO A 52 -4.26 4.63 0.73
CA PRO A 52 -2.83 4.46 0.97
C PRO A 52 -2.10 4.09 -0.34
N GLU A 53 -0.86 4.54 -0.45
CA GLU A 53 0.03 4.22 -1.56
C GLU A 53 1.13 3.29 -1.07
N LEU A 54 1.36 2.21 -1.80
CA LEU A 54 2.47 1.29 -1.58
C LEU A 54 3.56 1.61 -2.60
N ARG A 55 4.77 1.88 -2.13
CA ARG A 55 5.92 2.17 -3.00
C ARG A 55 6.98 1.10 -2.86
N LEU A 56 7.59 0.76 -3.99
CA LEU A 56 8.67 -0.20 -4.09
C LEU A 56 9.80 0.41 -4.92
N HIS A 57 11.02 0.30 -4.44
CA HIS A 57 12.22 0.70 -5.17
C HIS A 57 13.18 -0.49 -5.31
N TRP A 58 13.65 -0.69 -6.55
CA TRP A 58 14.72 -1.64 -6.86
C TRP A 58 15.88 -0.93 -7.56
N PRO A 59 17.08 -0.88 -6.96
CA PRO A 59 18.18 -0.07 -7.47
C PRO A 59 18.83 -0.68 -8.74
N PRO A 60 19.41 0.16 -9.63
CA PRO A 60 20.15 -0.32 -10.79
C PRO A 60 21.41 -1.09 -10.40
N GLY A 61 21.88 -1.95 -11.30
CA GLY A 61 23.13 -2.70 -11.13
C GLY A 61 23.02 -3.98 -10.28
N GLN A 62 21.83 -4.30 -9.76
CA GLN A 62 21.57 -5.58 -9.12
C GLN A 62 21.42 -6.70 -10.17
N PRO A 63 21.96 -7.91 -9.93
CA PRO A 63 21.75 -9.04 -10.82
C PRO A 63 20.27 -9.47 -10.78
N PHE A 64 19.69 -9.78 -11.94
CA PHE A 64 18.34 -10.32 -12.00
C PHE A 64 18.29 -11.70 -11.33
N PRO A 65 17.41 -11.91 -10.34
CA PRO A 65 17.23 -13.21 -9.70
C PRO A 65 16.76 -14.27 -10.69
N ARG A 66 17.32 -15.48 -10.60
CA ARG A 66 16.89 -16.62 -11.42
C ARG A 66 15.73 -17.33 -10.74
N THR A 67 14.51 -16.88 -11.03
CA THR A 67 13.28 -17.48 -10.53
C THR A 67 12.54 -18.18 -11.68
N SER A 68 11.98 -19.37 -11.42
CA SER A 68 11.09 -20.08 -12.36
C SER A 68 9.64 -19.60 -12.30
N ARG A 69 9.32 -18.77 -11.30
CA ARG A 69 7.99 -18.21 -11.06
C ARG A 69 7.62 -17.22 -12.17
N ALA A 70 6.37 -17.26 -12.61
CA ALA A 70 5.84 -16.35 -13.63
C ALA A 70 5.46 -14.96 -13.10
N TYR A 71 5.24 -14.83 -11.78
CA TYR A 71 4.84 -13.60 -11.09
C TYR A 71 5.85 -13.20 -10.01
N ALA A 72 5.63 -12.07 -9.34
CA ALA A 72 6.56 -11.45 -8.39
C ALA A 72 7.96 -11.26 -9.03
N ARG A 73 7.98 -10.64 -10.21
CA ARG A 73 9.19 -10.34 -10.98
C ARG A 73 9.27 -8.85 -11.26
N ILE A 74 10.48 -8.31 -11.21
CA ILE A 74 10.78 -6.93 -11.60
C ILE A 74 11.53 -6.98 -12.93
N GLY A 75 11.00 -6.28 -13.94
CA GLY A 75 11.56 -6.29 -15.30
C GLY A 75 12.70 -5.29 -15.49
N THR A 76 12.67 -4.17 -14.76
CA THR A 76 13.64 -3.08 -14.89
C THR A 76 13.89 -2.47 -13.52
N PRO A 77 15.11 -2.06 -13.17
CA PRO A 77 15.36 -1.23 -11.99
C PRO A 77 14.53 0.06 -12.02
N GLY A 78 14.06 0.51 -10.85
CA GLY A 78 13.29 1.74 -10.74
C GLY A 78 12.31 1.75 -9.57
N HIS A 79 11.42 2.74 -9.63
CA HIS A 79 10.35 2.96 -8.65
C HIS A 79 9.01 2.48 -9.21
N TYR A 80 8.28 1.74 -8.38
CA TYR A 80 6.96 1.22 -8.65
C TYR A 80 6.03 1.71 -7.54
N ALA A 81 4.84 2.18 -7.91
CA ALA A 81 3.85 2.64 -6.96
C ALA A 81 2.46 2.16 -7.35
N VAL A 82 1.65 1.85 -6.35
CA VAL A 82 0.24 1.48 -6.53
C VAL A 82 -0.58 1.98 -5.34
N THR A 83 -1.80 2.43 -5.58
CA THR A 83 -2.75 2.71 -4.51
C THR A 83 -3.46 1.42 -4.09
N VAL A 84 -3.67 1.24 -2.79
CA VAL A 84 -4.21 -0.01 -2.23
C VAL A 84 -5.58 0.23 -1.61
N THR A 85 -6.54 -0.65 -1.91
CA THR A 85 -7.87 -0.67 -1.28
C THR A 85 -8.08 -1.99 -0.58
N LYS A 86 -8.88 -1.97 0.51
CA LYS A 86 -9.22 -3.14 1.34
C LYS A 86 -8.00 -4.01 1.70
N PRO A 87 -6.95 -3.47 2.35
CA PRO A 87 -5.75 -4.24 2.71
C PRO A 87 -6.06 -5.51 3.51
N ALA A 88 -7.04 -5.48 4.44
CA ALA A 88 -7.49 -6.67 5.16
C ALA A 88 -8.04 -7.78 4.25
N LEU A 89 -8.78 -7.43 3.19
CA LEU A 89 -9.31 -8.41 2.22
C LEU A 89 -8.17 -9.05 1.43
N PHE A 90 -7.21 -8.25 0.99
CA PHE A 90 -6.07 -8.71 0.19
C PHE A 90 -4.85 -9.12 1.03
N ARG A 91 -4.99 -9.22 2.35
CA ARG A 91 -3.87 -9.39 3.28
C ARG A 91 -2.96 -10.55 2.91
N ALA A 92 -3.55 -11.72 2.68
CA ALA A 92 -2.79 -12.92 2.32
C ALA A 92 -2.00 -12.72 1.02
N TYR A 93 -2.65 -12.15 0.00
CA TYR A 93 -2.03 -11.85 -1.29
C TYR A 93 -0.89 -10.84 -1.17
N LEU A 94 -1.12 -9.70 -0.48
CA LEU A 94 -0.11 -8.66 -0.31
C LEU A 94 1.10 -9.17 0.46
N ILE A 95 0.89 -9.91 1.55
CA ILE A 95 1.98 -10.51 2.33
C ILE A 95 2.80 -11.46 1.45
N GLU A 96 2.14 -12.34 0.69
CA GLU A 96 2.83 -13.28 -0.20
C GLU A 96 3.67 -12.54 -1.25
N GLN A 97 3.07 -11.63 -2.01
CA GLN A 97 3.75 -10.95 -3.11
C GLN A 97 4.93 -10.09 -2.60
N LEU A 98 4.75 -9.35 -1.50
CA LEU A 98 5.82 -8.54 -0.92
C LEU A 98 6.94 -9.42 -0.37
N SER A 99 6.61 -10.54 0.27
CA SER A 99 7.63 -11.47 0.77
C SER A 99 8.50 -12.00 -0.37
N LEU A 100 7.89 -12.45 -1.46
CA LEU A 100 8.60 -12.96 -2.63
C LEU A 100 9.51 -11.90 -3.26
N LEU A 101 9.03 -10.67 -3.40
CA LEU A 101 9.82 -9.56 -3.94
C LEU A 101 10.99 -9.19 -3.02
N MET A 102 10.77 -9.16 -1.70
CA MET A 102 11.83 -8.90 -0.71
C MET A 102 12.92 -9.98 -0.73
N ASP A 103 12.51 -11.25 -0.81
CA ASP A 103 13.43 -12.39 -0.81
C ASP A 103 14.29 -12.43 -2.08
N ASP A 104 13.67 -12.21 -3.25
CA ASP A 104 14.34 -12.35 -4.53
C ASP A 104 15.15 -11.09 -4.90
N PHE A 105 14.58 -9.88 -4.72
CA PHE A 105 15.12 -8.64 -5.32
C PHE A 105 15.77 -7.66 -4.32
N LYS A 106 15.72 -7.93 -3.00
CA LYS A 106 16.20 -7.00 -1.95
C LYS A 106 15.64 -5.58 -2.10
N VAL A 107 14.34 -5.50 -2.37
CA VAL A 107 13.63 -4.23 -2.59
C VAL A 107 13.49 -3.41 -1.33
N GLU A 108 13.43 -2.10 -1.51
CA GLU A 108 13.00 -1.14 -0.48
C GLU A 108 11.49 -0.91 -0.66
N ILE A 109 10.72 -1.00 0.42
CA ILE A 109 9.26 -0.82 0.39
C ILE A 109 8.86 0.14 1.51
N GLU A 110 8.03 1.14 1.17
CA GLU A 110 7.52 2.17 2.09
C GLU A 110 6.01 2.41 1.98
#